data_AF-A0A5K1BKE9-F1
#
_entry.id   AF-A0A5K1BKE9-F1
#
_cell.length_a   1.000
_cell.length_b   1.000
_cell.length_c   1.000
_cell.angle_alpha   90.00
_cell.angle_beta   90.00
_cell.angle_gamma   90.00
#
_symmetry.space_group_name_H-M   'P 1'
#
loop_
_entity.id
_entity.type
_entity.pdbx_description
1 polymer ?
#
loop_
_entity_poly.entity_id
_entity_poly.type
_entity_poly.pdbx_seq_one_letter_code
_entity_poly.pdbx_strand_id
1 'polypeptide(L)'
;MAFSKYFPISMLALLCLSLFSVCVRADFYRDMTLTWGGPRAQILSGGSLLTLALDRGSGSGFQSKDEYLFGKIDMQIKLVPGNSAGTVTAYY
;
A
#
# COMPACT_ATOMS: atom_id res chain seq x y z
N MET A 1 3.23 26.96 45.06
CA MET A 1 3.02 25.51 45.28
C MET A 1 2.14 24.83 44.22
N ALA A 2 1.32 25.55 43.43
CA ALA A 2 0.48 24.95 42.38
C ALA A 2 1.26 24.44 41.16
N PHE A 3 2.33 25.14 40.76
CA PHE A 3 3.13 24.81 39.56
C PHE A 3 3.77 23.40 39.60
N SER A 4 4.21 22.95 40.78
CA SER A 4 4.81 21.62 40.97
C SER A 4 3.81 20.47 40.83
N LYS A 5 2.50 20.70 41.01
CA LYS A 5 1.47 19.64 40.94
C LYS A 5 1.08 19.31 39.49
N TYR A 6 1.15 20.29 38.59
CA TYR A 6 0.82 20.10 37.17
C TYR A 6 2.01 19.62 36.35
N PHE A 7 3.24 19.84 36.83
CA PHE A 7 4.47 19.38 36.19
C PHE A 7 4.49 17.86 35.91
N PRO A 8 4.20 16.95 36.87
CA PRO A 8 4.17 15.51 36.59
C PRO A 8 3.01 15.10 35.66
N ILE A 9 1.87 15.79 35.74
CA ILE A 9 0.70 15.53 34.88
C ILE A 9 1.01 15.92 33.43
N SER A 10 1.65 17.07 33.24
CA SER A 10 2.13 17.54 31.94
C SER A 10 3.18 16.60 31.36
N MET A 11 4.12 16.12 32.19
CA MET A 11 5.17 15.19 31.75
C MET A 11 4.61 13.82 31.37
N LEU A 12 3.62 13.32 32.12
CA LEU A 12 2.92 12.07 31.81
C LEU A 12 2.09 12.19 30.51
N ALA A 13 1.45 13.33 30.28
CA ALA A 13 0.71 13.58 29.04
C ALA A 13 1.64 13.58 27.81
N LEU A 14 2.81 14.23 27.91
CA LEU A 14 3.84 14.22 26.86
C LEU A 14 4.39 12.82 26.59
N LEU A 15 4.58 12.00 27.64
CA LEU A 15 5.00 10.61 27.49
C LEU A 15 3.92 9.74 26.83
N CYS A 16 2.64 9.95 27.15
CA CYS A 16 1.55 9.25 26.47
C CYS A 16 1.44 9.64 24.99
N LEU A 17 1.67 10.92 24.65
CA LEU A 17 1.67 11.39 23.27
C LEU A 17 2.79 10.77 22.42
N SER A 18 3.98 10.54 23.00
CA SER A 18 5.11 9.94 22.27
C SER A 18 4.96 8.44 22.02
N LEU A 19 4.03 7.77 22.69
CA LEU A 19 3.73 6.34 22.47
C LEU A 19 2.82 6.10 21.26
N PHE A 20 2.21 7.14 20.67
CA PHE A 20 1.41 6.99 19.46
C PHE A 20 2.30 6.86 18.23
N SER A 21 2.65 5.62 17.90
CA SER A 21 3.24 5.29 16.60
C SER A 21 2.12 5.22 15.56
N VAL A 22 2.16 6.09 14.55
CA VAL A 22 1.24 5.95 13.41
C VAL A 22 1.68 4.76 12.58
N CYS A 23 0.92 3.68 12.64
CA CYS A 23 1.06 2.56 11.73
C CYS A 23 0.39 2.96 10.40
N VAL A 24 1.18 3.19 9.35
CA VAL A 24 0.67 3.25 7.98
C VAL A 24 0.82 1.87 7.39
N ARG A 25 -0.30 1.23 7.08
CA ARG A 25 -0.34 -0.02 6.32
C ARG A 25 -0.71 0.30 4.88
N ALA A 26 0.05 -0.24 3.93
CA ALA A 26 -0.32 -0.20 2.51
C ALA A 26 -1.57 -1.06 2.29
N ASP A 27 -2.54 -0.52 1.54
CA ASP A 27 -3.79 -1.21 1.24
C ASP A 27 -4.20 -0.92 -0.22
N PHE A 28 -4.09 -1.93 -1.07
CA PHE A 28 -4.45 -1.82 -2.48
C PHE A 28 -5.93 -1.50 -2.71
N TYR A 29 -6.84 -1.88 -1.80
CA TYR A 29 -8.25 -1.47 -1.93
C TYR A 29 -8.41 0.03 -1.74
N ARG A 30 -7.60 0.63 -0.87
CA ARG A 30 -7.65 2.06 -0.61
C ARG A 30 -6.96 2.83 -1.72
N ASP A 31 -5.78 2.38 -2.14
CA ASP A 31 -4.84 3.21 -2.89
C ASP A 31 -4.85 2.95 -4.42
N MET A 32 -5.37 1.79 -4.88
CA MET A 32 -5.35 1.39 -6.29
C MET A 32 -6.74 1.05 -6.85
N THR A 33 -6.89 1.19 -8.16
CA THR A 33 -8.04 0.74 -8.95
C THR A 33 -7.59 -0.30 -9.97
N LEU A 34 -8.31 -1.42 -10.04
CA LEU A 34 -8.12 -2.41 -11.12
C LEU A 34 -8.75 -1.87 -12.40
N THR A 35 -7.94 -1.60 -13.40
CA THR A 35 -8.35 -0.86 -14.61
C THR A 35 -8.84 -1.78 -15.72
N TRP A 36 -8.23 -2.97 -15.87
CA TRP A 36 -8.72 -4.00 -16.78
C TRP A 36 -8.29 -5.40 -16.33
N GLY A 37 -8.87 -6.42 -16.99
CA GLY A 37 -8.49 -7.83 -16.81
C GLY A 37 -9.56 -8.71 -16.16
N GLY A 38 -10.60 -8.11 -15.57
CA GLY A 38 -11.69 -8.84 -14.92
C GLY A 38 -11.14 -9.81 -13.86
N PRO A 39 -11.42 -11.13 -13.95
CA PRO A 39 -10.94 -12.09 -12.96
C PRO A 39 -9.41 -12.25 -12.93
N ARG A 40 -8.68 -11.72 -13.92
CA ARG A 40 -7.21 -11.76 -14.01
C ARG A 40 -6.52 -10.68 -13.17
N ALA A 41 -7.27 -9.75 -12.59
CA ALA A 41 -6.75 -8.74 -11.66
C ALA A 41 -7.51 -8.92 -10.35
N GLN A 42 -6.80 -9.21 -9.25
CA GLN A 42 -7.44 -9.45 -7.96
C GLN A 42 -6.64 -8.80 -6.84
N ILE A 43 -7.37 -8.22 -5.89
CA ILE A 43 -6.82 -7.80 -4.60
C ILE A 43 -7.24 -8.87 -3.59
N LEU A 44 -6.27 -9.41 -2.87
CA LEU A 44 -6.38 -10.53 -1.96
C LEU A 44 -5.81 -10.14 -0.59
N SER A 45 -5.87 -11.08 0.37
CA SER A 45 -5.24 -10.93 1.69
C SER A 45 -5.63 -9.62 2.40
N GLY A 46 -6.89 -9.23 2.29
CA GLY A 46 -7.43 -8.02 2.90
C GLY A 46 -6.77 -6.73 2.42
N GLY A 47 -6.35 -6.66 1.15
CA GLY A 47 -5.77 -5.44 0.57
C GLY A 47 -4.25 -5.44 0.48
N SER A 48 -3.58 -6.45 1.04
CA SER A 48 -2.12 -6.50 1.10
C SER A 48 -1.43 -7.16 -0.10
N LEU A 49 -2.19 -7.84 -0.96
CA LEU A 49 -1.67 -8.53 -2.13
C LEU A 49 -2.49 -8.18 -3.37
N LEU A 50 -1.83 -7.72 -4.43
CA LEU A 50 -2.41 -7.53 -5.75
C LEU A 50 -1.80 -8.55 -6.70
N THR A 51 -2.65 -9.32 -7.39
CA THR A 51 -2.24 -10.34 -8.36
C THR A 51 -2.75 -9.99 -9.74
N LEU A 52 -1.85 -10.06 -10.72
CA LEU A 52 -2.16 -9.93 -12.15
C LEU A 52 -1.90 -11.26 -12.86
N ALA A 53 -2.66 -11.52 -13.92
CA ALA A 53 -2.54 -12.69 -14.75
C ALA A 53 -2.69 -12.31 -16.23
N LEU A 54 -1.96 -13.05 -17.06
CA LEU A 54 -2.00 -12.92 -18.51
C LEU A 54 -2.30 -14.29 -19.10
N ASP A 55 -3.28 -14.34 -19.98
CA ASP A 55 -3.60 -15.51 -20.79
C ASP A 55 -3.79 -15.10 -22.25
N ARG A 56 -4.20 -16.04 -23.10
CA ARG A 56 -4.40 -15.78 -24.53
C ARG A 56 -5.52 -14.77 -24.82
N GLY A 57 -6.46 -14.59 -23.89
CA GLY A 57 -7.60 -13.70 -24.08
C GLY A 57 -7.28 -12.25 -23.71
N SER A 58 -6.51 -12.02 -22.65
CA SER A 58 -6.08 -10.68 -22.24
C SER A 58 -5.05 -10.71 -21.11
N GLY A 59 -4.43 -9.55 -20.86
CA GLY A 59 -3.71 -9.27 -19.62
C GLY A 59 -4.59 -8.67 -18.55
N SER A 60 -3.96 -8.02 -17.58
CA SER A 60 -4.63 -7.23 -16.54
C SER A 60 -3.76 -6.08 -16.06
N GLY A 61 -4.36 -5.12 -15.37
CA GLY A 61 -3.65 -3.95 -14.88
C GLY A 61 -4.39 -3.20 -13.79
N PHE A 62 -3.66 -2.26 -13.20
CA PHE A 62 -4.14 -1.37 -12.16
C PHE A 62 -3.55 0.02 -12.35
N GLN A 63 -4.11 0.99 -11.64
CA GLN A 63 -3.61 2.36 -11.57
C GLN A 63 -3.83 2.91 -10.16
N SER A 64 -3.01 3.88 -9.74
CA SER A 64 -3.31 4.66 -8.54
C SER A 64 -4.65 5.38 -8.67
N LYS A 65 -5.36 5.55 -7.56
CA LYS A 65 -6.59 6.34 -7.55
C LYS A 65 -6.33 7.83 -7.71
N ASP A 66 -5.21 8.27 -7.14
CA ASP A 66 -4.79 9.66 -7.15
C ASP A 66 -3.63 9.86 -8.12
N GLU A 67 -3.52 11.07 -8.64
CA GLU A 67 -2.39 11.54 -9.44
C GLU A 67 -1.42 12.29 -8.55
N TYR A 68 -0.12 12.12 -8.82
CA TYR A 68 0.94 12.71 -8.02
C TYR A 68 1.88 13.53 -8.90
N LEU A 69 2.10 14.79 -8.54
CA LEU A 69 3.11 15.62 -9.22
C LEU A 69 4.53 15.27 -8.76
N PHE A 70 4.69 14.94 -7.48
CA PHE A 70 5.94 14.48 -6.88
C PHE A 70 5.62 13.39 -5.84
N GLY A 71 6.50 12.40 -5.69
CA GLY A 71 6.32 11.35 -4.69
C GLY A 71 7.41 10.29 -4.74
N LYS A 72 7.44 9.45 -3.72
CA LYS A 72 8.17 8.19 -3.73
C LYS A 72 7.15 7.07 -3.77
N ILE A 73 7.22 6.23 -4.79
CA ILE A 73 6.30 5.10 -4.96
C ILE A 73 7.14 3.83 -4.92
N ASP A 74 6.93 3.03 -3.88
CA ASP A 74 7.66 1.79 -3.64
C ASP A 74 6.68 0.61 -3.74
N MET A 75 7.07 -0.44 -4.45
CA MET A 75 6.28 -1.67 -4.57
C MET A 75 7.17 -2.91 -4.45
N GLN A 76 6.71 -3.91 -3.71
CA GLN A 76 7.31 -5.24 -3.74
C GLN A 76 6.65 -6.06 -4.85
N ILE A 77 7.46 -6.53 -5.81
CA ILE A 77 6.97 -7.23 -6.98
C ILE A 77 7.57 -8.63 -7.02
N LYS A 78 6.69 -9.64 -7.16
CA LYS A 78 7.07 -11.01 -7.47
C LYS A 78 6.71 -11.32 -8.92
N LEU A 79 7.72 -11.67 -9.72
CA LEU A 79 7.53 -11.99 -11.14
C LEU A 79 6.97 -13.41 -11.34
N VAL A 80 6.40 -13.62 -12.53
CA VAL A 80 5.90 -14.91 -12.99
C VAL A 80 7.03 -15.95 -12.98
N PRO A 81 6.83 -17.16 -12.40
CA PRO A 81 7.84 -18.20 -12.39
C PRO A 81 7.89 -18.98 -13.71
N GLY A 82 9.03 -19.63 -13.97
CA GLY A 82 9.17 -20.57 -15.10
C GLY A 82 9.42 -19.91 -16.45
N ASN A 83 8.87 -20.48 -17.53
CA ASN A 83 9.00 -19.90 -18.87
C ASN A 83 8.04 -18.72 -19.02
N SER A 84 8.60 -17.54 -19.22
CA SER A 84 7.88 -16.28 -19.35
C SER A 84 8.30 -15.51 -20.60
N ALA A 85 8.80 -16.22 -21.62
CA ALA A 85 9.24 -15.62 -22.88
C ALA A 85 8.11 -14.80 -23.51
N GLY A 86 8.43 -13.56 -23.88
CA GLY A 86 7.49 -12.62 -24.50
C GLY A 86 6.47 -11.98 -23.53
N THR A 87 6.55 -12.24 -22.23
CA THR A 87 5.72 -11.55 -21.23
C THR A 87 6.41 -10.30 -20.69
N VAL A 88 5.62 -9.28 -20.36
CA VAL A 88 6.11 -8.06 -19.73
C VAL A 88 5.29 -7.81 -18.47
N THR A 89 5.98 -7.64 -17.34
CA THR A 89 5.40 -7.07 -16.11
C THR A 89 5.94 -5.65 -15.98
N ALA A 90 5.06 -4.66 -16.03
CA ALA A 90 5.44 -3.26 -15.99
C ALA A 90 4.91 -2.59 -14.71
N TYR A 91 5.71 -1.68 -14.19
CA TYR A 91 5.36 -0.76 -13.11
C TYR A 91 5.94 0.60 -13.49
N TYR A 92 5.07 1.57 -13.72
CA TYR A 92 5.38 2.88 -14.30
C TYR A 92 4.40 3.95 -13.83
#